data_AF-R8BKW3-F1
#
_entry.id   AF-R8BKW3-F1
#
_cell.length_a   1.000
_cell.length_b   1.000
_cell.length_c   1.000
_cell.angle_alpha   90.00
_cell.angle_beta   90.00
_cell.angle_gamma   90.00
#
_symmetry.space_group_name_H-M   'P 1'
#
loop_
_entity.id
_entity.type
_entity.pdbx_description
1 polymer ?
#
loop_
_entity_poly.entity_id
_entity_poly.type
_entity_poly.pdbx_seq_one_letter_code
_entity_poly.pdbx_strand_id
1 'polypeptide(L)'
;MFTDYKDGRSYALYSNGDRKEARDDYITSYNENVTALEEVVYRFNKFDLEAPSIVQTENSYYMLMSHKTGYRPNNVVAFRANSLSGPWSQPFTVSPLGTRTFNSQSGFALRIKGSKKTTDLYLGDQWDSNSLWESRYIWLPIDIDDEKKILDLVWNDIYDLNVKTGEWAPVEGTAYYAKDATTTGDAFIQEANFASGGLIATGIYGNDSKVTFESIEGTGKPQWVSFYYQNTDDMGFGDQPGGTPDRIGGSWQLRRISSVIVNGDTTKVESLFQRDTNKGIILSTPLQLTLQEGKNNTITVGGLYNGFDYKGADLDRIVVYPPEASCN
;
A
#
# COMPACT_ATOMS: atom_id res chain seq x y z
N MET A 1 7.73 13.99 14.03
CA MET A 1 8.97 14.77 14.30
C MET A 1 9.87 14.65 13.08
N PHE A 2 10.61 15.69 12.75
CA PHE A 2 11.58 15.72 11.66
C PHE A 2 12.87 16.40 12.15
N THR A 3 14.03 15.88 11.77
CA THR A 3 15.33 16.51 12.08
C THR A 3 16.01 16.83 10.76
N ASP A 4 16.35 18.09 10.56
CA ASP A 4 17.04 18.56 9.38
C ASP A 4 18.50 18.06 9.41
N TYR A 5 18.92 17.28 8.41
CA TYR A 5 20.25 16.69 8.43
C TYR A 5 21.37 17.69 8.13
N LYS A 6 21.05 18.91 7.69
CA LYS A 6 22.05 19.94 7.35
C LYS A 6 22.46 20.76 8.57
N ASP A 7 21.51 21.11 9.44
CA ASP A 7 21.77 21.94 10.63
C ASP A 7 21.54 21.20 11.97
N GLY A 8 20.94 20.01 11.94
CA GLY A 8 20.67 19.19 13.13
C GLY A 8 19.46 19.64 13.96
N ARG A 9 18.70 20.65 13.51
CA ARG A 9 17.53 21.15 14.24
C ARG A 9 16.35 20.20 14.09
N SER A 10 15.60 20.04 15.18
CA SER A 10 14.41 19.19 15.21
C SER A 10 13.12 20.01 15.18
N TYR A 11 12.10 19.46 14.54
CA TYR A 11 10.80 20.08 14.32
C TYR A 11 9.67 19.10 14.65
N ALA A 12 8.64 19.59 15.32
CA ALA A 12 7.36 18.91 15.45
C ALA A 12 6.55 19.16 14.19
N LEU A 13 5.95 18.08 13.69
CA LEU A 13 5.00 18.11 12.59
C LEU A 13 3.68 17.59 13.18
N TYR A 14 2.61 18.38 13.11
CA TYR A 14 1.33 18.00 13.71
C TYR A 14 0.15 18.73 13.07
N SER A 15 -0.99 18.03 13.03
CA SER A 15 -2.31 18.63 12.81
C SER A 15 -2.80 19.25 14.13
N ASN A 16 -3.43 20.42 14.04
CA ASN A 16 -3.90 21.17 15.21
C ASN A 16 -5.13 20.52 15.87
N GLY A 17 -6.11 20.07 15.08
CA GLY A 17 -7.26 19.32 15.60
C GLY A 17 -8.41 19.15 14.61
N ASP A 18 -9.50 18.54 15.08
CA ASP A 18 -10.63 18.14 14.22
C ASP A 18 -11.78 19.16 14.21
N ARG A 19 -11.59 20.30 14.87
CA ARG A 19 -12.57 21.39 14.84
C ARG A 19 -12.49 22.12 13.51
N LYS A 20 -13.63 22.61 13.03
CA LYS A 20 -13.73 23.35 11.76
C LYS A 20 -12.78 24.55 11.69
N GLU A 21 -12.54 25.18 12.83
CA GLU A 21 -11.67 26.36 12.99
C GLU A 21 -10.18 26.00 13.15
N ALA A 22 -9.83 24.72 13.30
CA ALA A 22 -8.49 24.21 13.59
C ALA A 22 -7.96 23.27 12.50
N ARG A 23 -8.42 23.47 11.25
CA ARG A 23 -8.01 22.71 10.06
C ARG A 23 -6.71 23.25 9.50
N ASP A 24 -5.64 23.06 10.26
CA ASP A 24 -4.31 23.41 9.84
C ASP A 24 -3.27 22.42 10.38
N ASP A 25 -2.19 22.33 9.62
CA ASP A 25 -0.98 21.59 9.98
C ASP A 25 0.17 22.56 10.24
N TYR A 26 1.07 22.15 11.13
CA TYR A 26 2.13 23.00 11.65
C TYR A 26 3.50 22.34 11.50
N ILE A 27 4.49 23.18 11.21
CA ILE A 27 5.91 22.91 11.43
C ILE A 27 6.35 23.83 12.56
N THR A 28 6.79 23.26 13.68
CA THR A 28 7.20 24.04 14.86
C THR A 28 8.57 23.56 15.32
N SER A 29 9.52 24.46 15.52
CA SER A 29 10.86 24.10 16.01
C SER A 29 10.79 23.61 17.45
N TYR A 30 11.68 22.67 17.78
CA TYR A 30 12.01 22.36 19.16
C TYR A 30 13.14 23.27 19.65
N ASN A 31 13.21 23.44 20.98
CA ASN A 31 14.41 23.96 21.65
C ASN A 31 15.60 23.00 21.46
N GLU A 32 16.83 23.46 21.78
CA GLU A 32 18.07 22.69 21.59
C GLU A 32 18.06 21.31 22.27
N ASN A 33 17.40 21.20 23.42
CA ASN A 33 17.32 19.95 24.19
C ASN A 33 16.18 19.01 23.75
N VAL A 34 15.37 19.41 22.75
CA VAL A 34 14.22 18.65 22.22
C VAL A 34 13.20 18.28 23.31
N THR A 35 12.95 19.22 24.24
CA THR A 35 12.01 19.04 25.36
C THR A 35 10.77 19.90 25.28
N ALA A 36 10.78 20.97 24.48
CA ALA A 36 9.66 21.88 24.30
C ALA A 36 9.63 22.48 22.90
N LEU A 37 8.43 22.83 22.44
CA LEU A 37 8.23 23.62 21.22
C LEU A 37 8.62 25.07 21.46
N GLU A 38 9.29 25.69 20.49
CA GLU A 38 9.82 27.05 20.60
C GLU A 38 9.11 28.02 19.66
N GLU A 39 9.16 27.78 18.35
CA GLU A 39 8.65 28.72 17.34
C GLU A 39 7.87 28.00 16.23
N VAL A 40 6.68 28.51 15.88
CA VAL A 40 5.95 28.06 14.69
C VAL A 40 6.68 28.56 13.44
N VAL A 41 7.28 27.64 12.70
CA VAL A 41 8.05 27.92 11.48
C VAL A 41 7.12 28.11 10.28
N TYR A 42 6.07 27.29 10.19
CA TYR A 42 5.08 27.38 9.11
C TYR A 42 3.73 26.81 9.53
N ARG A 43 2.65 27.35 8.94
CA ARG A 43 1.26 26.89 9.10
C ARG A 43 0.59 26.66 7.75
N PHE A 44 0.08 25.46 7.54
CA PHE A 44 -0.73 25.07 6.37
C PHE A 44 -2.22 25.34 6.65
N ASN A 45 -2.63 26.61 6.59
CA ASN A 45 -3.94 27.07 7.10
C ASN A 45 -5.16 26.85 6.19
N LYS A 46 -5.04 26.02 5.16
CA LYS A 46 -6.10 25.79 4.15
C LYS A 46 -6.50 24.32 4.02
N PHE A 47 -5.80 23.43 4.73
CA PHE A 47 -5.85 22.01 4.46
C PHE A 47 -6.19 21.27 5.75
N ASP A 48 -7.07 20.27 5.64
CA ASP A 48 -7.47 19.40 6.75
C ASP A 48 -6.75 18.06 6.55
N LEU A 49 -5.48 18.04 6.96
CA LEU A 49 -4.58 16.91 6.76
C LEU A 49 -4.08 16.35 8.09
N GLU A 50 -3.43 15.20 8.03
CA GLU A 50 -2.84 14.50 9.17
C GLU A 50 -1.66 13.64 8.74
N ALA A 51 -1.11 12.89 9.70
CA ALA A 51 -0.01 11.96 9.51
C ALA A 51 1.22 12.55 8.77
N PRO A 52 1.76 13.70 9.24
CA PRO A 52 2.79 14.43 8.54
C PRO A 52 4.18 13.79 8.63
N SER A 53 4.88 13.78 7.49
CA SER A 53 6.28 13.36 7.37
C SER A 53 7.02 14.24 6.36
N ILE A 54 8.33 14.44 6.54
CA ILE A 54 9.15 15.21 5.60
C ILE A 54 10.23 14.31 5.01
N VAL A 55 10.34 14.34 3.68
CA VAL A 55 11.54 13.91 2.95
C VAL A 55 12.39 15.14 2.65
N GLN A 56 13.68 15.08 2.94
CA GLN A 56 14.61 16.18 2.71
C GLN A 56 15.63 15.80 1.64
N THR A 57 15.82 16.67 0.65
CA THR A 57 16.87 16.58 -0.36
C THR A 57 17.92 17.68 -0.15
N GLU A 58 19.00 17.65 -0.93
CA GLU A 58 20.04 18.69 -0.86
C GLU A 58 19.49 20.08 -1.20
N ASN A 59 18.36 20.16 -1.91
CA ASN A 59 17.79 21.42 -2.38
C ASN A 59 16.41 21.74 -1.80
N SER A 60 15.70 20.76 -1.24
CA SER A 60 14.26 20.90 -0.97
C SER A 60 13.76 20.04 0.18
N TYR A 61 12.55 20.37 0.63
CA TYR A 61 11.75 19.61 1.59
C TYR A 61 10.44 19.24 0.90
N TYR A 62 10.04 17.98 1.04
CA TYR A 62 8.76 17.46 0.61
C TYR A 62 7.98 17.00 1.83
N MET A 63 6.89 17.70 2.17
CA MET A 63 5.99 17.34 3.26
C MET A 63 4.89 16.44 2.72
N LEU A 64 4.82 15.19 3.18
CA LEU A 64 3.76 14.23 2.87
C LEU A 64 2.75 14.21 4.02
N MET A 65 1.47 14.29 3.69
CA MET A 65 0.36 14.25 4.64
C MET A 65 -0.85 13.53 4.01
N SER A 66 -1.64 12.82 4.82
CA SER A 66 -2.90 12.24 4.39
C SER A 66 -4.08 13.16 4.71
N HIS A 67 -5.22 12.97 4.05
CA HIS A 67 -6.48 13.54 4.52
C HIS A 67 -6.98 12.84 5.78
N LYS A 68 -7.88 13.50 6.52
CA LYS A 68 -8.51 12.93 7.72
C LYS A 68 -9.73 12.08 7.39
N THR A 69 -9.51 10.79 7.21
CA THR A 69 -10.58 9.81 6.93
C THR A 69 -10.65 8.69 7.98
N GLY A 70 -10.01 8.89 9.14
CA GLY A 70 -9.83 7.87 10.16
C GLY A 70 -8.93 6.75 9.61
N TYR A 71 -9.28 5.50 9.88
CA TYR A 71 -8.54 4.34 9.37
C TYR A 71 -8.73 4.06 7.87
N ARG A 72 -9.62 4.78 7.18
CA ARG A 72 -9.83 4.59 5.74
C ARG A 72 -8.67 5.22 4.98
N PRO A 73 -8.02 4.51 4.03
CA PRO A 73 -6.94 5.06 3.23
C PRO A 73 -7.46 6.16 2.30
N ASN A 74 -6.59 7.10 1.94
CA ASN A 74 -6.87 8.17 0.99
C ASN A 74 -5.62 8.51 0.17
N ASN A 75 -5.75 9.48 -0.73
CA ASN A 75 -4.63 9.96 -1.54
C ASN A 75 -3.73 10.86 -0.68
N VAL A 76 -2.57 10.34 -0.26
CA VAL A 76 -1.51 11.13 0.38
C VAL A 76 -1.07 12.20 -0.60
N VAL A 77 -0.93 13.42 -0.08
CA VAL A 77 -0.47 14.58 -0.83
C VAL A 77 0.91 14.99 -0.36
N ALA A 78 1.70 15.52 -1.29
CA ALA A 78 2.97 16.16 -1.02
C ALA A 78 2.90 17.67 -1.28
N PHE A 79 3.67 18.42 -0.49
CA PHE A 79 3.97 19.83 -0.69
C PHE A 79 5.48 19.98 -0.80
N ARG A 80 5.97 20.89 -1.64
CA ARG A 80 7.41 21.17 -1.78
C ARG A 80 7.75 22.60 -1.34
N ALA A 81 8.88 22.77 -0.66
CA ALA A 81 9.52 24.07 -0.44
C ALA A 81 11.06 23.97 -0.47
N ASN A 82 11.74 25.09 -0.72
CA ASN A 82 13.22 25.17 -0.58
C ASN A 82 13.65 25.47 0.87
N SER A 83 12.72 25.85 1.75
CA SER A 83 12.93 26.14 3.16
C SER A 83 11.69 25.72 3.95
N LEU A 84 11.87 25.28 5.20
CA LEU A 84 10.76 24.89 6.07
C LEU A 84 9.78 26.04 6.34
N SER A 85 10.24 27.29 6.32
CA SER A 85 9.39 28.49 6.45
C SER A 85 8.63 28.84 5.16
N GLY A 86 8.80 28.04 4.09
CA GLY A 86 8.13 28.20 2.82
C GLY A 86 8.81 29.18 1.85
N PRO A 87 8.09 29.65 0.83
CA PRO A 87 6.71 29.27 0.51
C PRO A 87 6.60 27.81 0.09
N TRP A 88 5.54 27.13 0.54
CA TRP A 88 5.20 25.77 0.12
C TRP A 88 4.32 25.78 -1.14
N SER A 89 4.47 24.77 -1.99
CA SER A 89 3.69 24.60 -3.22
C SER A 89 2.20 24.35 -2.96
N GLN A 90 1.39 24.29 -4.01
CA GLN A 90 0.10 23.58 -3.93
C GLN A 90 0.34 22.08 -3.73
N PRO A 91 -0.58 21.35 -3.07
CA PRO A 91 -0.47 19.91 -2.90
C PRO A 91 -0.58 19.18 -4.24
N PHE A 92 0.10 18.05 -4.34
CA PHE A 92 -0.03 17.08 -5.43
C PHE A 92 -0.03 15.65 -4.87
N THR A 93 -0.63 14.69 -5.57
CA THR A 93 -0.67 13.29 -5.13
C THR A 93 0.67 12.59 -5.38
N VAL A 94 1.07 11.69 -4.49
CA VAL A 94 2.37 10.97 -4.57
C VAL A 94 2.27 9.57 -5.18
N SER A 95 1.09 9.19 -5.67
CA SER A 95 0.81 7.86 -6.21
C SER A 95 -0.25 7.95 -7.31
N PRO A 96 -0.39 6.92 -8.16
CA PRO A 96 -1.44 6.88 -9.17
C PRO A 96 -2.83 7.04 -8.53
N LEU A 97 -3.67 7.88 -9.16
CA LEU A 97 -5.02 8.14 -8.68
C LEU A 97 -5.83 6.84 -8.57
N GLY A 98 -6.71 6.80 -7.58
CA GLY A 98 -7.57 5.65 -7.32
C GLY A 98 -6.92 4.55 -6.47
N THR A 99 -5.59 4.49 -6.38
CA THR A 99 -4.89 3.53 -5.51
C THR A 99 -5.00 3.87 -4.02
N ARG A 100 -5.32 5.13 -3.68
CA ARG A 100 -5.32 5.66 -2.31
C ARG A 100 -3.98 5.39 -1.61
N THR A 101 -2.91 5.77 -2.30
CA THR A 101 -1.53 5.54 -1.86
C THR A 101 -1.24 4.06 -1.65
N PHE A 102 -1.68 3.25 -2.62
CA PHE A 102 -1.62 1.78 -2.54
C PHE A 102 -2.28 1.22 -1.27
N ASN A 103 -3.44 1.79 -0.92
CA ASN A 103 -4.19 1.50 0.30
C ASN A 103 -3.32 1.67 1.55
N SER A 104 -2.70 2.85 1.71
CA SER A 104 -1.88 3.19 2.87
C SER A 104 -2.02 4.64 3.30
N GLN A 105 -1.62 4.93 4.54
CA GLN A 105 -1.52 6.26 5.12
C GLN A 105 -0.04 6.58 5.39
N SER A 106 0.37 7.83 5.18
CA SER A 106 1.73 8.27 5.49
C SER A 106 2.04 8.11 6.97
N GLY A 107 3.24 7.66 7.31
CA GLY A 107 3.69 7.58 8.71
C GLY A 107 5.05 8.23 8.89
N PHE A 108 6.05 7.70 8.20
CA PHE A 108 7.43 8.17 8.31
C PHE A 108 8.16 8.13 6.96
N ALA A 109 9.19 8.95 6.83
CA ALA A 109 10.12 8.89 5.72
C ALA A 109 11.51 8.52 6.25
N LEU A 110 12.09 7.43 5.75
CA LEU A 110 13.40 6.95 6.19
C LEU A 110 14.46 7.21 5.13
N ARG A 111 15.48 8.00 5.50
CA ARG A 111 16.65 8.26 4.65
C ARG A 111 17.74 7.21 4.89
N ILE A 112 18.12 6.49 3.84
CA ILE A 112 19.18 5.48 3.85
C ILE A 112 20.37 6.02 3.06
N LYS A 113 21.37 6.53 3.79
CA LYS A 113 22.62 7.04 3.19
C LYS A 113 23.57 5.88 2.91
N GLY A 114 23.49 5.33 1.71
CA GLY A 114 24.39 4.30 1.23
C GLY A 114 25.72 4.83 0.70
N SER A 115 26.66 3.91 0.47
CA SER A 115 27.97 4.24 -0.10
C SER A 115 27.95 4.61 -1.59
N LYS A 116 26.87 4.25 -2.31
CA LYS A 116 26.72 4.54 -3.74
C LYS A 116 25.55 5.48 -4.04
N LYS A 117 24.43 5.33 -3.34
CA LYS A 117 23.27 6.22 -3.46
C LYS A 117 22.59 6.44 -2.11
N THR A 118 21.88 7.55 -2.00
CA THR A 118 20.89 7.73 -0.92
C THR A 118 19.54 7.27 -1.43
N THR A 119 18.84 6.45 -0.64
CA THR A 119 17.46 6.04 -0.92
C THR A 119 16.58 6.55 0.20
N ASP A 120 15.50 7.23 -0.16
CA ASP A 120 14.45 7.59 0.78
C ASP A 120 13.29 6.58 0.65
N LEU A 121 12.79 6.09 1.78
CA LEU A 121 11.64 5.17 1.84
C LEU A 121 10.44 5.86 2.45
N TYR A 122 9.29 5.70 1.81
CA TYR A 122 7.99 5.95 2.40
C TYR A 122 7.64 4.77 3.28
N LEU A 123 7.43 5.02 4.57
CA LEU A 123 6.94 4.03 5.53
C LEU A 123 5.50 4.38 5.87
N GLY A 124 4.56 3.75 5.17
CA GLY A 124 3.14 3.90 5.41
C GLY A 124 2.53 2.69 6.09
N ASP A 125 1.39 2.93 6.73
CA ASP A 125 0.56 1.90 7.35
C ASP A 125 -0.68 1.66 6.51
N GLN A 126 -0.95 0.38 6.22
CA GLN A 126 -2.23 -0.09 5.72
C GLN A 126 -3.06 -0.55 6.92
N TRP A 127 -3.88 0.37 7.42
CA TRP A 127 -4.65 0.15 8.64
C TRP A 127 -5.75 -0.89 8.48
N ASP A 128 -5.93 -1.67 9.55
CA ASP A 128 -7.04 -2.59 9.69
C ASP A 128 -7.95 -2.23 10.87
N SER A 129 -8.99 -1.43 10.62
CA SER A 129 -9.91 -1.01 11.68
C SER A 129 -10.70 -2.18 12.29
N ASN A 130 -10.86 -3.29 11.58
CA ASN A 130 -11.58 -4.46 12.09
C ASN A 130 -10.71 -5.28 13.05
N SER A 131 -9.40 -5.27 12.85
CA SER A 131 -8.42 -6.00 13.67
C SER A 131 -7.07 -5.29 13.60
N LEU A 132 -6.81 -4.33 14.49
CA LEU A 132 -5.64 -3.44 14.37
C LEU A 132 -4.29 -4.16 14.26
N TRP A 133 -4.15 -5.33 14.90
CA TRP A 133 -2.95 -6.17 14.79
C TRP A 133 -2.76 -6.81 13.40
N GLU A 134 -3.79 -6.81 12.56
CA GLU A 134 -3.74 -7.21 11.15
C GLU A 134 -3.40 -6.06 10.20
N SER A 135 -3.08 -4.87 10.73
CA SER A 135 -2.51 -3.80 9.91
C SER A 135 -1.18 -4.24 9.29
N ARG A 136 -0.83 -3.65 8.15
CA ARG A 136 0.38 -4.02 7.38
C ARG A 136 1.20 -2.78 7.07
N TYR A 137 2.45 -3.01 6.70
CA TYR A 137 3.39 -1.97 6.33
C TYR A 137 3.51 -1.88 4.82
N ILE A 138 3.35 -0.67 4.27
CA ILE A 138 3.58 -0.37 2.86
C ILE A 138 4.84 0.48 2.78
N TRP A 139 5.97 -0.19 2.52
CA TRP A 139 7.29 0.42 2.51
C TRP A 139 7.82 0.52 1.09
N LEU A 140 7.84 1.72 0.54
CA LEU A 140 8.11 1.93 -0.89
C LEU A 140 9.28 2.89 -1.09
N PRO A 141 10.16 2.63 -2.07
CA PRO A 141 11.11 3.63 -2.52
C PRO A 141 10.38 4.90 -3.00
N ILE A 142 10.94 6.05 -2.63
CA ILE A 142 10.49 7.36 -3.11
C ILE A 142 11.40 7.76 -4.27
N ASP A 143 10.82 8.01 -5.43
CA ASP A 143 11.51 8.61 -6.57
C ASP A 143 11.33 10.12 -6.53
N ILE A 144 12.43 10.87 -6.53
CA ILE A 144 12.43 12.33 -6.41
C ILE A 144 13.27 12.91 -7.53
N ASP A 145 12.63 13.79 -8.32
CA ASP A 145 13.30 14.63 -9.29
C ASP A 145 13.14 16.09 -8.87
N ASP A 146 14.17 16.64 -8.22
CA ASP A 146 14.19 18.00 -7.69
C ASP A 146 14.12 19.08 -8.79
N GLU A 147 14.62 18.77 -9.99
CA GLU A 147 14.59 19.70 -11.13
C GLU A 147 13.15 19.84 -11.63
N LYS A 148 12.47 18.69 -11.81
CA LYS A 148 11.05 18.65 -12.19
C LYS A 148 10.10 18.93 -11.02
N LYS A 149 10.61 18.93 -9.78
CA LYS A 149 9.85 19.17 -8.53
C LYS A 149 8.74 18.13 -8.30
N ILE A 150 9.03 16.88 -8.64
CA ILE A 150 8.11 15.76 -8.51
C ILE A 150 8.63 14.77 -7.46
N LEU A 151 7.69 14.10 -6.81
CA LEU A 151 7.91 13.03 -5.87
C LEU A 151 6.85 11.96 -6.12
N ASP A 152 7.27 10.74 -6.40
CA ASP A 152 6.40 9.61 -6.67
C ASP A 152 6.81 8.40 -5.83
N LEU A 153 5.82 7.66 -5.34
CA LEU A 153 6.03 6.37 -4.67
C LEU A 153 6.13 5.26 -5.71
N VAL A 154 7.22 4.51 -5.69
CA VAL A 154 7.46 3.43 -6.67
C VAL A 154 6.95 2.11 -6.13
N TRP A 155 5.79 1.66 -6.64
CA TRP A 155 5.23 0.36 -6.27
C TRP A 155 6.13 -0.78 -6.74
N ASN A 156 6.52 -1.63 -5.80
CA ASN A 156 7.16 -2.92 -6.06
C ASN A 156 6.58 -3.89 -5.04
N ASP A 157 6.01 -5.01 -5.48
CA ASP A 157 5.53 -6.02 -4.53
C ASP A 157 6.68 -6.55 -3.68
N ILE A 158 7.81 -6.83 -4.35
CA ILE A 158 9.04 -7.36 -3.78
C ILE A 158 10.21 -6.60 -4.43
N TYR A 159 11.10 -6.08 -3.61
CA TYR A 159 12.34 -5.44 -4.05
C TYR A 159 13.47 -5.75 -3.08
N ASP A 160 14.67 -5.90 -3.60
CA ASP A 160 15.87 -6.02 -2.79
C ASP A 160 16.45 -4.63 -2.52
N LEU A 161 16.80 -4.37 -1.26
CA LEU A 161 17.43 -3.13 -0.81
C LEU A 161 18.73 -3.44 -0.07
N ASN A 162 19.84 -2.99 -0.63
CA ASN A 162 21.13 -3.05 0.03
C ASN A 162 21.35 -1.78 0.85
N VAL A 163 21.14 -1.85 2.16
CA VAL A 163 21.30 -0.68 3.05
C VAL A 163 22.74 -0.12 3.10
N LYS A 164 23.76 -0.94 2.77
CA LYS A 164 25.17 -0.48 2.76
C LYS A 164 25.45 0.38 1.53
N THR A 165 24.97 -0.02 0.35
CA THR A 165 25.17 0.75 -0.89
C THR A 165 24.07 1.77 -1.13
N GLY A 166 22.92 1.59 -0.47
CA GLY A 166 21.68 2.32 -0.67
C GLY A 166 20.95 1.91 -1.95
N GLU A 167 21.49 0.98 -2.74
CA GLU A 167 20.88 0.52 -3.99
C GLU A 167 19.67 -0.37 -3.72
N TRP A 168 18.65 -0.25 -4.57
CA TRP A 168 17.50 -1.14 -4.58
C TRP A 168 17.12 -1.48 -6.02
N ALA A 169 16.50 -2.63 -6.21
CA ALA A 169 15.95 -3.06 -7.50
C ALA A 169 14.71 -3.94 -7.30
N PRO A 170 13.72 -3.88 -8.22
CA PRO A 170 12.61 -4.83 -8.22
C PRO A 170 13.13 -6.26 -8.34
N VAL A 171 12.46 -7.20 -7.68
CA VAL A 171 12.64 -8.63 -7.94
C VAL A 171 11.64 -9.03 -9.02
N GLU A 172 12.13 -9.58 -10.13
CA GLU A 172 11.25 -10.03 -11.22
C GLU A 172 10.63 -11.39 -10.89
N GLY A 173 9.32 -11.52 -11.15
CA GLY A 173 8.55 -12.74 -10.93
C GLY A 173 7.89 -13.26 -12.20
N THR A 174 7.40 -14.49 -12.14
CA THR A 174 6.64 -15.11 -13.24
C THR A 174 5.15 -14.94 -13.01
N ALA A 175 4.46 -14.30 -13.96
CA ALA A 175 3.02 -14.08 -13.88
C ALA A 175 2.21 -15.29 -14.40
N TYR A 176 1.14 -15.62 -13.68
CA TYR A 176 0.13 -16.59 -14.08
C TYR A 176 -1.23 -15.89 -14.05
N TYR A 177 -1.91 -15.82 -15.19
CA TYR A 177 -3.08 -14.96 -15.37
C TYR A 177 -4.39 -15.71 -15.10
N ALA A 178 -5.35 -15.00 -14.54
CA ALA A 178 -6.65 -15.58 -14.20
C ALA A 178 -7.45 -16.01 -15.44
N LYS A 179 -7.23 -15.37 -16.59
CA LYS A 179 -7.82 -15.78 -17.88
C LYS A 179 -7.49 -17.23 -18.28
N ASP A 180 -6.37 -17.77 -17.79
CA ASP A 180 -5.88 -19.11 -18.08
C ASP A 180 -6.11 -20.07 -16.89
N ALA A 181 -6.71 -19.58 -15.80
CA ALA A 181 -7.01 -20.35 -14.61
C ALA A 181 -8.28 -21.20 -14.79
N THR A 182 -8.40 -22.27 -14.02
CA THR A 182 -9.61 -23.10 -13.95
C THR A 182 -10.51 -22.60 -12.83
N THR A 183 -11.83 -22.77 -12.96
CA THR A 183 -12.81 -22.39 -11.94
C THR A 183 -13.70 -23.56 -11.54
N THR A 184 -14.17 -23.54 -10.29
CA THR A 184 -15.18 -24.49 -9.78
C THR A 184 -16.32 -23.75 -9.10
N GLY A 185 -17.48 -24.39 -8.98
CA GLY A 185 -18.67 -23.79 -8.38
C GLY A 185 -19.20 -22.64 -9.25
N ASP A 186 -19.48 -21.51 -8.60
CA ASP A 186 -20.03 -20.33 -9.25
C ASP A 186 -18.94 -19.34 -9.72
N ALA A 187 -17.66 -19.68 -9.60
CA ALA A 187 -16.56 -18.83 -10.01
C ALA A 187 -16.45 -18.86 -11.53
N PHE A 188 -16.22 -17.70 -12.14
CA PHE A 188 -16.17 -17.56 -13.59
C PHE A 188 -15.20 -16.46 -14.02
N ILE A 189 -14.79 -16.52 -15.29
CA ILE A 189 -13.98 -15.48 -15.92
C ILE A 189 -14.91 -14.45 -16.55
N GLN A 190 -14.76 -13.18 -16.17
CA GLN A 190 -15.55 -12.07 -16.72
C GLN A 190 -14.69 -11.06 -17.46
N GLU A 191 -15.34 -10.27 -18.32
CA GLU A 191 -14.73 -9.09 -18.91
C GLU A 191 -14.37 -8.05 -17.84
N ALA A 192 -13.14 -7.55 -17.93
CA ALA A 192 -12.60 -6.46 -17.14
C ALA A 192 -11.53 -5.74 -17.98
N ASN A 193 -11.92 -4.67 -18.66
CA ASN A 193 -11.04 -3.92 -19.57
C ASN A 193 -9.78 -3.33 -18.92
N PHE A 194 -9.75 -3.22 -17.59
CA PHE A 194 -8.61 -2.75 -16.80
C PHE A 194 -7.69 -3.89 -16.33
N ALA A 195 -8.13 -5.15 -16.43
CA ALA A 195 -7.37 -6.32 -16.02
C ALA A 195 -6.43 -6.80 -17.13
N SER A 196 -5.46 -7.63 -16.76
CA SER A 196 -4.48 -8.20 -17.67
C SER A 196 -5.16 -9.09 -18.71
N GLY A 197 -5.01 -8.75 -19.99
CA GLY A 197 -5.70 -9.47 -21.07
C GLY A 197 -7.21 -9.23 -21.12
N GLY A 198 -7.72 -8.21 -20.41
CA GLY A 198 -9.13 -7.80 -20.47
C GLY A 198 -10.09 -8.71 -19.69
N LEU A 199 -9.57 -9.62 -18.86
CA LEU A 199 -10.35 -10.63 -18.15
C LEU A 199 -9.92 -10.74 -16.69
N ILE A 200 -10.88 -11.04 -15.81
CA ILE A 200 -10.66 -11.24 -14.38
C ILE A 200 -11.47 -12.45 -13.90
N ALA A 201 -10.95 -13.21 -12.93
CA ALA A 201 -11.73 -14.27 -12.29
C ALA A 201 -12.53 -13.69 -11.11
N THR A 202 -13.83 -13.97 -11.07
CA THR A 202 -14.76 -13.48 -10.04
C THR A 202 -15.65 -14.63 -9.53
N GLY A 203 -16.62 -14.31 -8.67
CA GLY A 203 -17.53 -15.29 -8.08
C GLY A 203 -16.90 -16.15 -6.99
N ILE A 204 -15.69 -15.81 -6.52
CA ILE A 204 -14.97 -16.56 -5.48
C ILE A 204 -15.74 -16.45 -4.16
N TYR A 205 -16.19 -17.59 -3.64
CA TYR A 205 -17.08 -17.62 -2.48
C TYR A 205 -16.95 -18.94 -1.70
N GLY A 206 -16.65 -18.81 -0.41
CA GLY A 206 -16.54 -19.94 0.50
C GLY A 206 -15.62 -21.05 -0.02
N ASN A 207 -15.97 -22.29 0.30
CA ASN A 207 -15.18 -23.46 -0.07
C ASN A 207 -15.61 -24.10 -1.42
N ASP A 208 -16.73 -23.69 -2.00
CA ASP A 208 -17.32 -24.35 -3.15
C ASP A 208 -17.02 -23.61 -4.46
N SER A 209 -16.84 -22.29 -4.39
CA SER A 209 -16.61 -21.43 -5.55
C SER A 209 -15.18 -20.89 -5.57
N LYS A 210 -14.33 -21.42 -6.45
CA LYS A 210 -12.87 -21.26 -6.40
C LYS A 210 -12.24 -20.99 -7.76
N VAL A 211 -11.05 -20.41 -7.73
CA VAL A 211 -10.15 -20.21 -8.88
C VAL A 211 -8.86 -20.95 -8.63
N THR A 212 -8.38 -21.73 -9.59
CA THR A 212 -7.14 -22.50 -9.48
C THR A 212 -6.18 -22.11 -10.59
N PHE A 213 -5.02 -21.58 -10.19
CA PHE A 213 -3.86 -21.37 -11.05
C PHE A 213 -3.06 -22.66 -11.11
N GLU A 214 -2.66 -23.07 -12.32
CA GLU A 214 -2.01 -24.35 -12.58
C GLU A 214 -0.64 -24.16 -13.24
N SER A 215 0.10 -25.25 -13.35
CA SER A 215 1.41 -25.31 -14.00
C SER A 215 2.45 -24.36 -13.37
N ILE A 216 2.34 -24.12 -12.06
CA ILE A 216 3.16 -23.14 -11.36
C ILE A 216 4.53 -23.74 -11.05
N GLU A 217 5.57 -23.03 -11.49
CA GLU A 217 6.96 -23.37 -11.20
C GLU A 217 7.30 -23.09 -9.73
N GLY A 218 7.66 -24.15 -9.02
CA GLY A 218 8.15 -24.12 -7.65
C GLY A 218 9.58 -24.61 -7.54
N THR A 219 10.24 -24.18 -6.47
CA THR A 219 11.67 -24.45 -6.21
C THR A 219 11.91 -25.40 -5.04
N GLY A 220 10.85 -25.90 -4.40
CA GLY A 220 10.96 -26.65 -3.14
C GLY A 220 11.29 -25.78 -1.92
N LYS A 221 11.41 -24.46 -2.09
CA LYS A 221 11.72 -23.48 -1.05
C LYS A 221 10.57 -22.47 -0.91
N PRO A 222 10.49 -21.72 0.20
CA PRO A 222 9.55 -20.59 0.32
C PRO A 222 9.78 -19.57 -0.80
N GLN A 223 8.68 -19.17 -1.45
CA GLN A 223 8.64 -18.18 -2.51
C GLN A 223 7.55 -17.16 -2.20
N TRP A 224 7.85 -15.89 -2.42
CA TRP A 224 6.81 -14.86 -2.40
C TRP A 224 5.88 -15.04 -3.59
N VAL A 225 4.58 -14.95 -3.34
CA VAL A 225 3.53 -14.97 -4.37
C VAL A 225 2.62 -13.77 -4.14
N SER A 226 2.61 -12.84 -5.08
CA SER A 226 1.71 -11.68 -5.04
C SER A 226 0.42 -11.99 -5.78
N PHE A 227 -0.70 -11.75 -5.11
CA PHE A 227 -2.03 -11.89 -5.68
C PHE A 227 -2.50 -10.52 -6.11
N TYR A 228 -2.74 -10.33 -7.40
CA TYR A 228 -3.27 -9.09 -7.97
C TYR A 228 -4.79 -9.21 -8.05
N TYR A 229 -5.49 -8.25 -7.46
CA TYR A 229 -6.92 -8.34 -7.25
C TYR A 229 -7.65 -7.00 -7.34
N GLN A 230 -8.97 -7.09 -7.51
CA GLN A 230 -9.92 -6.01 -7.31
C GLN A 230 -10.92 -6.39 -6.21
N ASN A 231 -11.20 -5.48 -5.29
CA ASN A 231 -12.25 -5.64 -4.29
C ASN A 231 -13.13 -4.37 -4.26
N THR A 232 -14.26 -4.39 -4.96
CA THR A 232 -15.08 -3.18 -5.15
C THR A 232 -16.03 -2.86 -3.99
N ASP A 233 -15.86 -3.51 -2.84
CA ASP A 233 -16.75 -3.30 -1.68
C ASP A 233 -16.64 -1.89 -1.09
N ASP A 234 -15.65 -1.10 -1.53
CA ASP A 234 -15.55 0.32 -1.19
C ASP A 234 -16.76 1.15 -1.66
N MET A 235 -17.41 0.72 -2.74
CA MET A 235 -18.50 1.41 -3.42
C MET A 235 -18.18 2.83 -3.93
N GLY A 236 -16.90 3.27 -3.89
CA GLY A 236 -16.47 4.62 -4.25
C GLY A 236 -16.54 5.62 -3.09
N PHE A 237 -16.72 5.14 -1.85
CA PHE A 237 -16.71 5.97 -0.64
C PHE A 237 -15.31 6.24 -0.10
N GLY A 238 -14.30 5.52 -0.59
CA GLY A 238 -12.92 5.54 -0.12
C GLY A 238 -12.29 6.92 -0.19
N ASP A 239 -12.76 7.76 -1.10
CA ASP A 239 -12.25 9.13 -1.29
C ASP A 239 -13.13 10.22 -0.63
N GLN A 240 -14.27 9.87 0.01
CA GLN A 240 -15.21 10.85 0.56
C GLN A 240 -15.02 11.07 2.08
N PRO A 241 -14.74 12.31 2.53
CA PRO A 241 -14.83 12.69 3.94
C PRO A 241 -16.28 12.53 4.42
N GLY A 242 -16.51 11.66 5.42
CA GLY A 242 -17.85 11.44 5.96
C GLY A 242 -18.79 10.61 5.08
N GLY A 243 -18.26 9.73 4.21
CA GLY A 243 -19.07 8.74 3.51
C GLY A 243 -19.84 7.84 4.48
N THR A 244 -21.08 8.19 4.79
CA THR A 244 -22.01 7.28 5.46
C THR A 244 -22.38 6.17 4.47
N PRO A 245 -22.22 4.89 4.83
CA PRO A 245 -23.01 3.87 4.15
C PRO A 245 -24.46 4.20 4.50
N ASP A 246 -25.25 4.63 3.52
CA ASP A 246 -26.42 3.85 3.13
C ASP A 246 -27.38 4.61 2.20
N ARG A 247 -27.76 3.99 1.08
CA ARG A 247 -29.05 4.28 0.44
C ARG A 247 -30.07 3.20 0.80
N ILE A 248 -29.69 1.90 0.89
CA ILE A 248 -30.45 0.76 1.46
C ILE A 248 -29.52 -0.44 1.81
N GLY A 249 -29.17 -0.68 3.09
CA GLY A 249 -28.45 -1.86 3.59
C GLY A 249 -27.01 -2.11 3.09
N GLY A 250 -26.38 -1.18 2.38
CA GLY A 250 -25.02 -1.38 1.84
C GLY A 250 -23.95 -0.97 2.84
N SER A 251 -23.12 -1.90 3.32
CA SER A 251 -21.97 -1.59 4.19
C SER A 251 -20.69 -1.63 3.37
N TRP A 252 -19.93 -0.52 3.39
CA TRP A 252 -18.52 -0.53 2.99
C TRP A 252 -17.80 -1.66 3.75
N GLN A 253 -17.01 -2.46 3.05
CA GLN A 253 -16.20 -3.52 3.65
C GLN A 253 -14.73 -3.25 3.38
N LEU A 254 -13.96 -3.03 4.43
CA LEU A 254 -12.52 -2.73 4.36
C LEU A 254 -11.72 -3.80 3.60
N ARG A 255 -12.14 -5.07 3.69
CA ARG A 255 -11.40 -6.19 3.15
C ARG A 255 -12.30 -7.39 2.89
N ARG A 256 -11.93 -8.14 1.86
CA ARG A 256 -12.29 -9.55 1.70
C ARG A 256 -11.13 -10.42 2.21
N ILE A 257 -11.42 -11.68 2.53
CA ILE A 257 -10.40 -12.64 2.93
C ILE A 257 -10.57 -13.88 2.07
N SER A 258 -9.51 -14.28 1.39
CA SER A 258 -9.50 -15.51 0.58
C SER A 258 -8.71 -16.61 1.27
N SER A 259 -9.13 -17.85 1.07
CA SER A 259 -8.31 -19.02 1.40
C SER A 259 -7.34 -19.27 0.25
N VAL A 260 -6.09 -19.59 0.58
CA VAL A 260 -5.08 -19.98 -0.41
C VAL A 260 -4.55 -21.37 -0.05
N ILE A 261 -4.69 -22.31 -0.98
CA ILE A 261 -4.33 -23.72 -0.80
C ILE A 261 -3.37 -24.13 -1.91
N VAL A 262 -2.19 -24.60 -1.53
CA VAL A 262 -1.17 -25.12 -2.46
C VAL A 262 -1.39 -26.63 -2.64
N ASN A 263 -1.42 -27.09 -3.90
CA ASN A 263 -1.47 -28.52 -4.26
C ASN A 263 -2.63 -29.30 -3.63
N GLY A 264 -3.75 -28.62 -3.35
CA GLY A 264 -4.92 -29.24 -2.73
C GLY A 264 -4.73 -29.66 -1.26
N ASP A 265 -3.64 -29.26 -0.60
CA ASP A 265 -3.39 -29.58 0.81
C ASP A 265 -4.28 -28.75 1.74
N THR A 266 -5.50 -29.24 1.98
CA THR A 266 -6.48 -28.58 2.85
C THR A 266 -6.09 -28.55 4.32
N THR A 267 -4.99 -29.20 4.72
CA THR A 267 -4.45 -29.09 6.08
C THR A 267 -3.64 -27.81 6.27
N LYS A 268 -3.24 -27.14 5.17
CA LYS A 268 -2.51 -25.88 5.16
C LYS A 268 -3.30 -24.84 4.35
N VAL A 269 -4.04 -24.00 5.05
CA VAL A 269 -4.82 -22.92 4.45
C VAL A 269 -4.21 -21.59 4.89
N GLU A 270 -3.70 -20.84 3.93
CA GLU A 270 -3.23 -19.48 4.16
C GLU A 270 -4.39 -18.48 4.03
N SER A 271 -4.38 -17.42 4.82
CA SER A 271 -5.38 -16.35 4.77
C SER A 271 -4.85 -15.15 4.01
N LEU A 272 -5.45 -14.86 2.86
CA LEU A 272 -5.09 -13.74 2.00
C LEU A 272 -6.02 -12.55 2.25
N PHE A 273 -5.53 -11.52 2.92
CA PHE A 273 -6.29 -10.30 3.20
C PHE A 273 -6.24 -9.36 1.99
N GLN A 274 -7.40 -9.10 1.39
CA GLN A 274 -7.56 -8.33 0.16
C GLN A 274 -8.36 -7.06 0.46
N ARG A 275 -7.66 -5.93 0.60
CA ARG A 275 -8.24 -4.63 0.92
C ARG A 275 -9.24 -4.18 -0.12
N ASP A 276 -10.15 -3.30 0.25
CA ASP A 276 -11.00 -2.65 -0.72
C ASP A 276 -10.17 -1.86 -1.76
N THR A 277 -10.67 -1.80 -2.98
CA THR A 277 -10.08 -1.07 -4.10
C THR A 277 -11.14 -0.19 -4.75
N ASN A 278 -10.69 0.87 -5.43
CA ASN A 278 -11.57 1.57 -6.35
C ASN A 278 -11.91 0.67 -7.54
N LYS A 279 -13.11 0.83 -8.11
CA LYS A 279 -13.52 0.09 -9.31
C LYS A 279 -12.53 0.38 -10.45
N GLY A 280 -12.05 -0.66 -11.11
CA GLY A 280 -11.06 -0.57 -12.17
C GLY A 280 -9.61 -0.46 -11.69
N ILE A 281 -9.36 -0.47 -10.37
CA ILE A 281 -8.01 -0.43 -9.80
C ILE A 281 -7.64 -1.81 -9.28
N ILE A 282 -6.54 -2.34 -9.82
CA ILE A 282 -5.88 -3.55 -9.32
C ILE A 282 -4.85 -3.15 -8.28
N LEU A 283 -4.93 -3.76 -7.10
CA LEU A 283 -3.86 -3.75 -6.10
C LEU A 283 -3.30 -5.18 -5.96
N SER A 284 -2.26 -5.34 -5.16
CA SER A 284 -1.67 -6.65 -4.87
C SER A 284 -1.43 -6.84 -3.38
N THR A 285 -1.36 -8.09 -2.96
CA THR A 285 -0.98 -8.49 -1.60
C THR A 285 -0.20 -9.80 -1.65
N PRO A 286 0.96 -9.91 -0.96
CA PRO A 286 1.81 -11.09 -1.05
C PRO A 286 1.54 -12.11 0.06
N LEU A 287 1.80 -13.38 -0.24
CA LEU A 287 2.00 -14.46 0.73
C LEU A 287 3.33 -15.16 0.45
N GLN A 288 3.97 -15.67 1.49
CA GLN A 288 5.11 -16.56 1.33
C GLN A 288 4.60 -18.00 1.32
N LEU A 289 4.72 -18.68 0.18
CA LEU A 289 4.20 -20.03 -0.04
C LEU A 289 5.36 -21.00 -0.30
N THR A 290 5.24 -22.25 0.17
CA THR A 290 6.21 -23.31 -0.18
C THR A 290 5.66 -24.14 -1.32
N LEU A 291 6.19 -23.93 -2.53
CA LEU A 291 5.84 -24.68 -3.74
C LEU A 291 6.81 -25.86 -3.90
N GLN A 292 6.29 -27.04 -4.29
CA GLN A 292 7.10 -28.21 -4.57
C GLN A 292 8.02 -27.94 -5.77
N GLU A 293 9.17 -28.61 -5.83
CA GLU A 293 10.08 -28.46 -6.96
C GLU A 293 9.43 -28.93 -8.27
N GLY A 294 9.53 -28.11 -9.31
CA GLY A 294 8.98 -28.37 -10.64
C GLY A 294 7.70 -27.60 -10.95
N LYS A 295 7.05 -27.93 -12.07
CA LYS A 295 5.93 -27.15 -12.64
C LYS A 295 4.55 -27.70 -12.34
N ASN A 296 4.44 -28.66 -11.44
CA ASN A 296 3.15 -29.33 -11.18
C ASN A 296 2.37 -28.66 -10.05
N ASN A 297 2.78 -27.48 -9.59
CA ASN A 297 2.11 -26.84 -8.49
C ASN A 297 0.79 -26.20 -8.95
N THR A 298 -0.17 -26.22 -8.04
CA THR A 298 -1.43 -25.49 -8.16
C THR A 298 -1.60 -24.58 -6.97
N ILE A 299 -2.20 -23.41 -7.21
CA ILE A 299 -2.64 -22.49 -6.16
C ILE A 299 -4.13 -22.29 -6.34
N THR A 300 -4.90 -22.79 -5.39
CA THR A 300 -6.36 -22.66 -5.36
C THR A 300 -6.77 -21.56 -4.39
N VAL A 301 -7.59 -20.63 -4.87
CA VAL A 301 -8.11 -19.51 -4.11
C VAL A 301 -9.63 -19.67 -3.92
N GLY A 302 -10.06 -19.68 -2.66
CA GLY A 302 -11.48 -19.68 -2.26
C GLY A 302 -11.80 -18.49 -1.36
N GLY A 303 -13.00 -18.44 -0.80
CA GLY A 303 -13.42 -17.39 0.12
C GLY A 303 -13.37 -17.80 1.59
N LEU A 304 -13.00 -16.88 2.48
CA LEU A 304 -13.03 -17.03 3.94
C LEU A 304 -13.93 -15.97 4.58
N TYR A 305 -14.40 -16.27 5.79
CA TYR A 305 -15.23 -15.33 6.56
C TYR A 305 -14.42 -14.08 6.92
N ASN A 306 -14.90 -12.91 6.50
CA ASN A 306 -14.25 -11.62 6.79
C ASN A 306 -14.87 -10.84 7.97
N GLY A 307 -15.84 -11.44 8.67
CA GLY A 307 -16.67 -10.78 9.67
C GLY A 307 -18.07 -10.40 9.20
N PHE A 308 -18.34 -10.51 7.89
CA PHE A 308 -19.61 -10.11 7.26
C PHE A 308 -20.09 -11.13 6.22
N ASP A 309 -19.17 -11.65 5.40
CA ASP A 309 -19.45 -12.54 4.28
C ASP A 309 -18.25 -13.49 4.03
N TYR A 310 -18.37 -14.39 3.07
CA TYR A 310 -17.35 -15.39 2.68
C TYR A 310 -16.76 -15.12 1.28
N LYS A 311 -16.78 -13.88 0.80
CA LYS A 311 -16.30 -13.51 -0.53
C LYS A 311 -14.78 -13.42 -0.57
N GLY A 312 -14.17 -13.99 -1.62
CA GLY A 312 -12.84 -13.62 -2.08
C GLY A 312 -12.89 -12.41 -3.01
N ALA A 313 -11.79 -11.67 -3.13
CA ALA A 313 -11.70 -10.59 -4.12
C ALA A 313 -11.49 -11.14 -5.54
N ASP A 314 -11.85 -10.37 -6.56
CA ASP A 314 -11.69 -10.77 -7.96
C ASP A 314 -10.20 -10.80 -8.31
N LEU A 315 -9.72 -11.85 -8.99
CA LEU A 315 -8.29 -12.07 -9.24
C LEU A 315 -7.93 -11.78 -10.70
N ASP A 316 -6.92 -10.94 -10.90
CA ASP A 316 -6.33 -10.64 -12.22
C ASP A 316 -5.23 -11.66 -12.57
N ARG A 317 -4.28 -11.83 -11.65
CA ARG A 317 -3.13 -12.73 -11.80
C ARG A 317 -2.48 -13.01 -10.47
N ILE A 318 -1.63 -14.02 -10.45
CA ILE A 318 -0.59 -14.17 -9.43
C ILE A 318 0.79 -13.93 -10.04
N VAL A 319 1.73 -13.44 -9.25
CA VAL A 319 3.14 -13.32 -9.63
C VAL A 319 3.98 -14.10 -8.63
N VAL A 320 4.70 -15.11 -9.11
CA VAL A 320 5.55 -15.98 -8.29
C VAL A 320 6.99 -15.53 -8.43
N TYR A 321 7.59 -15.12 -7.32
CA TYR A 321 8.96 -14.63 -7.27
C TYR A 321 9.94 -15.78 -7.02
N PRO A 322 11.21 -15.64 -7.44
CA PRO A 322 12.26 -16.58 -7.04
C PRO A 322 12.38 -16.64 -5.51
N PRO A 323 12.86 -17.77 -4.95
CA PRO A 323 13.08 -17.88 -3.51
C PRO A 323 14.17 -16.90 -3.08
N GLU A 324 14.08 -16.41 -1.84
CA GLU A 324 15.13 -15.55 -1.28
C GLU A 324 16.48 -16.25 -1.36
N ALA A 325 17.49 -15.53 -1.85
CA ALA A 325 18.85 -16.03 -1.83
C ALA A 325 19.25 -16.27 -0.36
N SER A 326 19.89 -17.39 -0.07
CA SER A 326 20.47 -17.63 1.25
C SER A 326 21.41 -16.48 1.60
N CYS A 327 21.12 -15.75 2.68
CA CYS A 327 21.98 -14.70 3.19
C CYS A 327 23.38 -15.27 3.43
N ASN A 328 24.37 -14.82 2.65
CA ASN A 328 25.79 -15.12 2.87
C ASN A 328 26.40 -14.13 3.86
#